data_AF-A0A944L8R8-F1
#
_entry.id   AF-A0A944L8R8-F1
#
_cell.length_a   1.000
_cell.length_b   1.000
_cell.length_c   1.000
_cell.angle_alpha   90.00
_cell.angle_beta   90.00
_cell.angle_gamma   90.00
#
_symmetry.space_group_name_H-M   'P 1'
#
loop_
_entity.id
_entity.type
_entity.pdbx_description
1 polymer ?
#
loop_
_entity_poly.entity_id
_entity_poly.type
_entity_poly.pdbx_seq_one_letter_code
_entity_poly.pdbx_strand_id
1 'polypeptide(L)'
;MSELLDETQDPGMSGGGRPRSRRRQWDEQLEEYVRFIREWKRIPSQRAEDPRERALHHWLQHQRASLRSGLLLADRAQKLDRNLPGWNGRFLSGGHEPSSSDHERWSNRLGQVLEHLETYGKLPVMGVSSSPEEYFLGRWISRQRYALKTGSLHPNRVTRLDKLVPGWRGRGM
;
A
#
# COMPACT_ATOMS: atom_id res chain seq x y z
N MET A 1 -38.66 -62.07 -4.84
CA MET A 1 -37.98 -61.25 -5.86
C MET A 1 -37.74 -59.87 -5.26
N SER A 2 -36.45 -59.51 -5.18
CA SER A 2 -35.81 -58.21 -4.91
C SER A 2 -35.82 -57.58 -3.51
N GLU A 3 -34.61 -57.57 -2.94
CA GLU A 3 -34.00 -56.65 -1.97
C GLU A 3 -33.83 -55.21 -2.50
N LEU A 4 -33.79 -54.22 -1.58
CA LEU A 4 -32.73 -53.18 -1.37
C LEU A 4 -33.22 -52.21 -0.26
N LEU A 5 -32.67 -52.25 0.97
CA LEU A 5 -31.62 -51.37 1.55
C LEU A 5 -31.93 -49.87 1.40
N ASP A 6 -32.37 -49.21 2.48
CA ASP A 6 -31.55 -48.46 3.48
C ASP A 6 -31.42 -46.99 3.09
N GLU A 7 -31.95 -46.10 3.93
CA GLU A 7 -31.29 -44.85 4.33
C GLU A 7 -32.20 -44.12 5.34
N THR A 8 -31.81 -44.23 6.59
CA THR A 8 -32.27 -43.42 7.71
C THR A 8 -32.06 -41.94 7.42
N GLN A 9 -33.15 -41.17 7.44
CA GLN A 9 -33.14 -39.73 7.26
C GLN A 9 -32.68 -39.04 8.55
N ASP A 10 -31.44 -38.58 8.55
CA ASP A 10 -30.82 -37.78 9.60
C ASP A 10 -30.94 -36.29 9.22
N PRO A 11 -31.81 -35.46 9.84
CA PRO A 11 -31.85 -34.04 9.55
C PRO A 11 -30.68 -33.32 10.25
N GLY A 12 -29.56 -33.25 9.53
CA GLY A 12 -28.41 -32.45 9.89
C GLY A 12 -28.76 -30.98 10.12
N MET A 13 -28.67 -30.56 11.38
CA MET A 13 -28.10 -29.30 11.87
C MET A 13 -28.06 -28.13 10.88
N SER A 14 -29.08 -27.29 10.92
CA SER A 14 -29.11 -26.00 10.21
C SER A 14 -28.05 -25.03 10.74
N GLY A 15 -26.95 -24.91 10.00
CA GLY A 15 -26.52 -23.64 9.40
C GLY A 15 -26.32 -22.41 10.32
N GLY A 16 -25.44 -22.50 11.31
CA GLY A 16 -24.81 -21.31 11.89
C GLY A 16 -23.84 -20.69 10.88
N GLY A 17 -24.29 -19.69 10.12
CA GLY A 17 -23.44 -18.92 9.20
C GLY A 17 -22.29 -18.26 9.97
N ARG A 18 -21.07 -18.81 9.85
CA ARG A 18 -19.87 -18.22 10.45
C ARG A 18 -19.72 -16.79 9.90
N PRO A 19 -19.52 -15.76 10.76
CA PRO A 19 -19.27 -14.41 10.27
C PRO A 19 -18.06 -14.44 9.34
N ARG A 20 -18.22 -13.94 8.10
CA ARG A 20 -17.09 -13.81 7.16
C ARG A 20 -15.97 -13.08 7.88
N SER A 21 -14.80 -13.72 8.01
CA SER A 21 -13.69 -13.14 8.75
C SER A 21 -13.32 -11.79 8.13
N ARG A 22 -13.04 -10.77 8.95
CA ARG A 22 -12.68 -9.41 8.49
C ARG A 22 -11.48 -9.40 7.54
N ARG A 23 -10.64 -10.45 7.55
CA ARG A 23 -9.54 -10.64 6.60
C ARG A 23 -10.06 -11.04 5.21
N ARG A 24 -10.93 -12.04 5.14
CA ARG A 24 -11.56 -12.51 3.90
C ARG A 24 -12.33 -11.39 3.21
N GLN A 25 -13.09 -10.60 3.98
CA GLN A 25 -13.82 -9.45 3.44
C GLN A 25 -12.90 -8.36 2.87
N TRP A 26 -11.70 -8.14 3.44
CA TRP A 26 -10.76 -7.16 2.92
C TRP A 26 -10.10 -7.63 1.63
N ASP A 27 -9.71 -8.91 1.56
CA ASP A 27 -9.13 -9.51 0.36
C ASP A 27 -10.14 -9.52 -0.80
N GLU A 28 -11.42 -9.86 -0.54
CA GLU A 28 -12.51 -9.80 -1.51
C GLU A 28 -12.69 -8.38 -2.10
N GLN A 29 -12.63 -7.35 -1.26
CA GLN A 29 -12.77 -5.95 -1.71
C GLN A 29 -11.57 -5.49 -2.54
N LEU A 30 -10.35 -5.94 -2.21
CA LEU A 30 -9.17 -5.70 -3.04
C LEU A 30 -9.34 -6.35 -4.42
N GLU A 31 -9.77 -7.60 -4.46
CA GLU A 31 -10.00 -8.32 -5.72
C GLU A 31 -11.09 -7.66 -6.58
N GLU A 32 -12.17 -7.20 -5.95
CA GLU A 32 -13.25 -6.47 -6.64
C GLU A 32 -12.75 -5.14 -7.21
N TYR A 33 -11.96 -4.38 -6.44
CA TYR A 33 -11.34 -3.14 -6.93
C TYR A 33 -10.39 -3.39 -8.10
N VAL A 34 -9.52 -4.40 -7.99
CA VAL A 34 -8.57 -4.78 -9.06
C VAL A 34 -9.33 -5.20 -10.32
N ARG A 35 -10.40 -5.98 -10.17
CA ARG A 35 -11.28 -6.37 -11.29
C ARG A 35 -11.89 -5.16 -11.96
N PHE A 36 -12.41 -4.21 -11.18
CA PHE A 36 -12.98 -2.97 -11.69
C PHE A 36 -11.97 -2.21 -12.55
N ILE A 37 -10.74 -1.99 -12.04
CA ILE A 37 -9.67 -1.31 -12.79
C ILE A 37 -9.33 -2.09 -14.06
N ARG A 38 -9.26 -3.42 -13.99
CA ARG A 38 -8.91 -4.27 -15.14
C ARG A 38 -9.96 -4.18 -16.26
N GLU A 39 -11.23 -4.17 -15.91
CA GLU A 39 -12.36 -4.19 -16.84
C GLU A 39 -12.65 -2.79 -17.39
N TRP A 40 -12.74 -1.80 -16.51
CA TRP A 40 -13.18 -0.45 -16.87
C TRP A 40 -12.03 0.52 -17.16
N LYS A 41 -10.78 0.12 -16.90
CA LYS A 41 -9.54 0.91 -17.11
C LYS A 41 -9.56 2.29 -16.45
N ARG A 42 -10.40 2.48 -15.44
CA ARG A 42 -10.59 3.73 -14.70
C ARG A 42 -10.84 3.45 -13.23
N ILE A 43 -10.73 4.49 -12.42
CA ILE A 43 -10.94 4.40 -10.99
C ILE A 43 -12.44 4.49 -10.64
N PRO A 44 -12.91 3.77 -9.60
CA PRO A 44 -14.23 3.96 -9.05
C PRO A 44 -14.48 5.41 -8.61
N SER A 45 -15.62 5.94 -9.00
CA SER A 45 -16.08 7.29 -8.72
C SER A 45 -17.02 7.33 -7.52
N GLN A 46 -16.84 8.32 -6.64
CA GLN A 46 -17.81 8.60 -5.58
C GLN A 46 -19.17 9.07 -6.12
N ARG A 47 -19.22 9.55 -7.37
CA ARG A 47 -20.42 10.07 -8.04
C ARG A 47 -21.05 9.06 -8.99
N ALA A 48 -20.57 7.81 -9.00
CA ALA A 48 -21.16 6.77 -9.83
C ALA A 48 -22.61 6.51 -9.44
N GLU A 49 -23.46 6.16 -10.40
CA GLU A 49 -24.85 5.76 -10.14
C GLU A 49 -24.92 4.40 -9.43
N ASP A 50 -24.01 3.48 -9.77
CA ASP A 50 -23.90 2.17 -9.13
C ASP A 50 -23.39 2.29 -7.68
N PRO A 51 -24.17 1.83 -6.69
CA PRO A 51 -23.73 1.77 -5.29
C PRO A 51 -22.45 0.95 -5.07
N ARG A 52 -22.20 -0.10 -5.87
CA ARG A 52 -21.01 -0.94 -5.73
C ARG A 52 -19.75 -0.18 -6.11
N GLU A 53 -19.79 0.57 -7.20
CA GLU A 53 -18.68 1.45 -7.59
C GLU A 53 -18.38 2.49 -6.49
N ARG A 54 -19.41 3.13 -5.93
CA ARG A 54 -19.20 4.08 -4.82
C ARG A 54 -18.56 3.40 -3.60
N ALA A 55 -18.98 2.18 -3.28
CA ALA A 55 -18.38 1.41 -2.18
C ALA A 55 -16.88 1.15 -2.42
N LEU A 56 -16.48 0.79 -3.65
CA LEU A 56 -15.07 0.61 -4.00
C LEU A 56 -14.27 1.92 -3.87
N HIS A 57 -14.86 3.05 -4.26
CA HIS A 57 -14.25 4.36 -4.05
C HIS A 57 -13.96 4.61 -2.57
N HIS A 58 -14.98 4.48 -1.72
CA HIS A 58 -14.83 4.69 -0.27
C HIS A 58 -13.87 3.69 0.36
N TRP A 59 -13.89 2.43 -0.07
CA TRP A 59 -12.98 1.40 0.41
C TRP A 59 -11.52 1.81 0.23
N LEU A 60 -11.12 2.30 -0.95
CA LEU A 60 -9.75 2.75 -1.16
C LEU A 60 -9.41 4.00 -0.31
N GLN A 61 -10.35 4.93 -0.15
CA GLN A 61 -10.16 6.09 0.72
C GLN A 61 -9.92 5.70 2.18
N HIS A 62 -10.64 4.67 2.67
CA HIS A 62 -10.39 4.11 4.00
C HIS A 62 -9.00 3.50 4.13
N GLN A 63 -8.46 2.86 3.08
CA GLN A 63 -7.09 2.33 3.12
C GLN A 63 -6.07 3.46 3.19
N ARG A 64 -6.28 4.54 2.42
CA ARG A 64 -5.43 5.75 2.46
C ARG A 64 -5.49 6.44 3.81
N ALA A 65 -6.67 6.53 4.43
CA ALA A 65 -6.84 7.08 5.76
C ALA A 65 -6.16 6.21 6.82
N SER A 66 -6.32 4.88 6.73
CA SER A 66 -5.67 3.91 7.62
C SER A 66 -4.15 3.96 7.50
N LEU A 67 -3.62 4.20 6.29
CA LEU A 67 -2.20 4.44 6.09
C LEU A 67 -1.75 5.70 6.83
N ARG A 68 -2.45 6.83 6.60
CA ARG A 68 -2.14 8.12 7.26
C ARG A 68 -2.22 8.07 8.78
N SER A 69 -3.08 7.22 9.34
CA SER A 69 -3.20 7.04 10.79
C SER A 69 -2.30 5.95 11.36
N GLY A 70 -1.47 5.28 10.53
CA GLY A 70 -0.59 4.20 10.97
C GLY A 70 -1.31 2.89 11.33
N LEU A 71 -2.59 2.75 10.99
CA LEU A 71 -3.42 1.57 11.29
C LEU A 71 -3.47 0.54 10.15
N LEU A 72 -2.86 0.85 9.01
CA LEU A 72 -2.79 -0.10 7.90
C LEU A 72 -1.76 -1.19 8.18
N LEU A 73 -2.25 -2.43 8.32
CA LEU A 73 -1.40 -3.61 8.50
C LEU A 73 -0.39 -3.76 7.34
N ALA A 74 0.85 -4.13 7.66
CA ALA A 74 1.91 -4.29 6.67
C ALA A 74 1.56 -5.27 5.52
N ASP A 75 0.90 -6.38 5.83
CA ASP A 75 0.39 -7.37 4.83
C ASP A 75 -0.59 -6.71 3.84
N ARG A 76 -1.52 -5.90 4.34
CA ARG A 76 -2.49 -5.17 3.51
C ARG A 76 -1.81 -4.13 2.62
N ALA A 77 -0.85 -3.43 3.21
CA ALA A 77 -0.05 -2.43 2.51
C ALA A 77 0.74 -3.07 1.35
N GLN A 78 1.39 -4.21 1.59
CA GLN A 78 2.09 -4.99 0.56
C GLN A 78 1.16 -5.50 -0.55
N LYS A 79 -0.04 -5.99 -0.19
CA LYS A 79 -1.05 -6.42 -1.17
C LYS A 79 -1.54 -5.27 -2.04
N LEU A 80 -1.76 -4.09 -1.46
CA LEU A 80 -2.13 -2.89 -2.21
C LEU A 80 -0.99 -2.44 -3.13
N ASP A 81 0.25 -2.45 -2.67
CA ASP A 81 1.42 -2.11 -3.50
C ASP A 81 1.56 -3.04 -4.71
N ARG A 82 1.33 -4.34 -4.50
CA ARG A 82 1.41 -5.37 -5.56
C ARG A 82 0.30 -5.23 -6.60
N ASN A 83 -0.93 -4.97 -6.15
CA ASN A 83 -2.11 -5.07 -7.02
C ASN A 83 -2.60 -3.71 -7.54
N LEU A 84 -2.32 -2.62 -6.83
CA LEU A 84 -2.74 -1.26 -7.15
C LEU A 84 -1.55 -0.28 -7.07
N PRO A 85 -0.58 -0.33 -7.98
CA PRO A 85 0.55 0.58 -7.98
C PRO A 85 0.12 2.05 -7.96
N GLY A 86 0.71 2.84 -7.04
CA GLY A 86 0.35 4.25 -6.84
C GLY A 86 -0.95 4.49 -6.05
N TRP A 87 -1.54 3.45 -5.45
CA TRP A 87 -2.81 3.58 -4.73
C TRP A 87 -2.83 4.63 -3.62
N ASN A 88 -1.69 4.95 -3.01
CA ASN A 88 -1.57 5.95 -1.95
C ASN A 88 -1.24 7.37 -2.45
N GLY A 89 -1.07 7.55 -3.76
CA GLY A 89 -0.73 8.82 -4.40
C GLY A 89 -1.93 9.58 -4.97
N ARG A 90 -1.64 10.74 -5.58
CA ARG A 90 -2.63 11.59 -6.27
C ARG A 90 -3.20 10.92 -7.54
N PHE A 91 -2.47 9.97 -8.11
CA PHE A 91 -2.88 9.22 -9.29
C PHE A 91 -2.80 7.72 -8.99
N LEU A 92 -3.93 7.03 -9.16
CA LEU A 92 -3.89 5.61 -9.48
C LEU A 92 -3.47 5.54 -10.95
N SER A 93 -2.43 4.79 -11.28
CA SER A 93 -2.09 4.55 -12.68
C SER A 93 -3.21 3.71 -13.32
N GLY A 94 -4.24 4.39 -13.83
CA GLY A 94 -5.31 3.79 -14.59
C GLY A 94 -4.74 3.30 -15.92
N GLY A 95 -4.70 1.98 -16.11
CA GLY A 95 -4.48 1.37 -17.42
C GLY A 95 -3.09 1.49 -18.05
N HIS A 96 -2.16 2.27 -17.49
CA HIS A 96 -0.74 2.07 -17.76
C HIS A 96 -0.24 0.99 -16.82
N GLU A 97 0.60 0.09 -17.36
CA GLU A 97 1.52 -0.80 -16.64
C GLU A 97 1.80 -0.30 -15.22
N PRO A 98 1.86 -1.21 -14.21
CA PRO A 98 2.33 -0.88 -12.87
C PRO A 98 3.41 0.16 -13.02
N SER A 99 3.17 1.37 -12.54
CA SER A 99 4.31 2.25 -12.40
C SER A 99 5.04 1.76 -11.16
N SER A 100 5.72 0.62 -11.35
CA SER A 100 7.11 0.41 -10.96
C SER A 100 7.74 1.75 -10.61
N SER A 101 7.60 2.79 -11.43
CA SER A 101 8.04 4.16 -11.14
C SER A 101 7.84 4.74 -9.73
N ASP A 102 6.77 4.59 -8.93
CA ASP A 102 6.82 5.22 -7.57
C ASP A 102 7.66 4.38 -6.58
N HIS A 103 7.43 3.07 -6.56
CA HIS A 103 8.22 2.15 -5.74
C HIS A 103 9.69 2.10 -6.20
N GLU A 104 9.92 2.11 -7.50
CA GLU A 104 11.21 2.11 -8.19
C GLU A 104 11.88 3.47 -8.09
N ARG A 105 11.19 4.61 -8.30
CA ARG A 105 11.79 5.93 -8.02
C ARG A 105 12.16 6.05 -6.55
N TRP A 106 11.32 5.58 -5.63
CA TRP A 106 11.65 5.56 -4.22
C TRP A 106 12.85 4.64 -3.91
N SER A 107 12.88 3.45 -4.50
CA SER A 107 13.97 2.47 -4.30
C SER A 107 15.29 2.92 -4.93
N ASN A 108 15.26 3.45 -6.15
CA ASN A 108 16.41 4.04 -6.84
C ASN A 108 16.94 5.22 -6.03
N ARG A 109 16.05 6.02 -5.46
CA ARG A 109 16.45 7.16 -4.65
C ARG A 109 17.05 6.75 -3.31
N LEU A 110 16.51 5.71 -2.69
CA LEU A 110 17.16 5.06 -1.55
C LEU A 110 18.55 4.55 -1.94
N GLY A 111 18.69 3.90 -3.10
CA GLY A 111 19.98 3.46 -3.63
C GLY A 111 21.01 4.60 -3.72
N GLN A 112 20.62 5.74 -4.29
CA GLN A 112 21.49 6.93 -4.38
C GLN A 112 21.89 7.48 -3.01
N VAL A 113 20.99 7.42 -2.01
CA VAL A 113 21.34 7.80 -0.62
C VAL A 113 22.36 6.83 -0.02
N LEU A 114 22.21 5.53 -0.27
CA LEU A 114 23.14 4.51 0.22
C LEU A 114 24.52 4.65 -0.42
N GLU A 115 24.57 4.90 -1.73
CA GLU A 115 25.81 5.19 -2.46
C GLU A 115 26.50 6.45 -1.92
N HIS A 116 25.74 7.52 -1.66
CA HIS A 116 26.28 8.73 -1.04
C HIS A 116 26.82 8.45 0.38
N LEU A 117 26.12 7.63 1.17
CA LEU A 117 26.58 7.22 2.49
C LEU A 117 27.87 6.39 2.43
N GLU A 118 27.97 5.48 1.47
CA GLU A 118 29.17 4.66 1.25
C GLU A 118 30.35 5.53 0.81
N THR A 119 30.11 6.51 -0.06
CA THR A 119 31.16 7.38 -0.63
C THR A 119 31.67 8.41 0.37
N TYR A 120 30.76 9.07 1.11
CA TYR A 120 31.10 10.22 1.95
C TYR A 120 30.99 9.97 3.46
N GLY A 121 30.47 8.81 3.88
CA GLY A 121 30.29 8.44 5.29
C GLY A 121 29.24 9.28 6.04
N LYS A 122 28.50 10.14 5.34
CA LYS A 122 27.54 11.08 5.93
C LYS A 122 26.25 11.14 5.13
N LEU A 123 25.16 11.51 5.78
CA LEU A 123 23.90 11.71 5.08
C LEU A 123 23.97 12.94 4.17
N PRO A 124 23.33 12.88 2.99
CA PRO A 124 23.23 14.03 2.11
C PRO A 124 22.42 15.15 2.79
N VAL A 125 22.91 16.38 2.69
CA VAL A 125 22.29 17.56 3.30
C VAL A 125 21.81 18.57 2.27
N MET A 126 20.85 19.42 2.65
CA MET A 126 20.43 20.58 1.84
C MET A 126 21.33 21.79 2.15
N GLY A 127 22.64 21.64 1.99
CA GLY A 127 23.61 22.69 2.27
C GLY A 127 23.76 23.67 1.11
N VAL A 128 24.18 24.91 1.40
CA VAL A 128 24.53 25.91 0.38
C VAL A 128 25.76 25.49 -0.43
N SER A 129 26.66 24.72 0.21
CA SER A 129 27.87 24.17 -0.41
C SER A 129 27.69 22.74 -0.95
N SER A 130 26.47 22.19 -0.92
CA SER A 130 26.19 20.86 -1.42
C SER A 130 26.13 20.85 -2.95
N SER A 131 26.54 19.75 -3.57
CA SER A 131 26.32 19.57 -5.01
C SER A 131 24.81 19.55 -5.30
N PRO A 132 24.38 19.84 -6.54
CA PRO A 132 22.98 19.73 -6.93
C PRO A 132 22.37 18.36 -6.60
N GLU A 133 23.14 17.29 -6.78
CA GLU A 133 22.77 15.91 -6.47
C GLU A 133 22.59 15.72 -4.95
N GLU A 134 23.60 16.11 -4.15
CA GLU A 134 23.53 15.99 -2.69
C GLU A 134 22.34 16.78 -2.13
N TYR A 135 22.13 18.01 -2.59
CA TYR A 135 21.00 18.84 -2.19
C TYR A 135 19.67 18.15 -2.50
N PHE A 136 19.56 17.55 -3.68
CA PHE A 136 18.37 16.83 -4.12
C PHE A 136 18.12 15.54 -3.30
N LEU A 137 19.18 14.84 -2.88
CA LEU A 137 19.08 13.69 -1.96
C LEU A 137 18.68 14.14 -0.55
N GLY A 138 19.27 15.22 -0.04
CA GLY A 138 18.92 15.80 1.27
C GLY A 138 17.47 16.28 1.33
N ARG A 139 16.97 16.86 0.23
CA ARG A 139 15.54 17.21 0.08
C ARG A 139 14.65 15.98 0.10
N TRP A 140 15.08 14.88 -0.51
CA TRP A 140 14.32 13.63 -0.49
C TRP A 140 14.23 13.03 0.92
N ILE A 141 15.33 13.00 1.68
CA ILE A 141 15.33 12.57 3.10
C ILE A 141 14.37 13.44 3.92
N SER A 142 14.42 14.76 3.73
CA SER A 142 13.51 15.70 4.42
C SER A 142 12.04 15.43 4.11
N ARG A 143 11.71 15.06 2.86
CA ARG A 143 10.36 14.62 2.48
C ARG A 143 9.96 13.31 3.19
N GLN A 144 10.87 12.36 3.37
CA GLN A 144 10.57 11.13 4.11
C GLN A 144 10.29 11.43 5.59
N ARG A 145 11.06 12.32 6.22
CA ARG A 145 10.82 12.77 7.60
C ARG A 145 9.46 13.44 7.74
N TYR A 146 9.09 14.32 6.80
CA TYR A 146 7.78 14.95 6.80
C TYR A 146 6.64 13.94 6.62
N ALA A 147 6.81 12.97 5.71
CA ALA A 147 5.85 11.90 5.52
C ALA A 147 5.71 11.03 6.78
N LEU A 148 6.81 10.74 7.49
CA LEU A 148 6.78 10.04 8.78
C LEU A 148 6.01 10.86 9.83
N LYS A 149 6.33 12.15 9.97
CA LYS A 149 5.68 13.07 10.93
C LYS A 149 4.18 13.19 10.70
N THR A 150 3.74 13.16 9.45
CA THR A 150 2.33 13.26 9.06
C THR A 150 1.62 11.90 8.99
N GLY A 151 2.31 10.81 9.34
CA GLY A 151 1.78 9.45 9.26
C GLY A 151 1.56 8.93 7.83
N SER A 152 1.95 9.70 6.81
CA SER A 152 1.75 9.33 5.40
C SER A 152 2.86 8.45 4.82
N LEU A 153 3.96 8.24 5.54
CA LEU A 153 5.05 7.37 5.09
C LEU A 153 4.67 5.89 5.26
N HIS A 154 4.83 5.15 4.18
CA HIS A 154 4.48 3.73 4.15
C HIS A 154 5.30 2.90 5.16
N PRO A 155 4.70 1.97 5.92
CA PRO A 155 5.40 1.15 6.90
C PRO A 155 6.64 0.43 6.31
N ASN A 156 6.51 -0.17 5.13
CA ASN A 156 7.66 -0.81 4.46
C ASN A 156 8.81 0.17 4.15
N ARG A 157 8.49 1.44 3.84
CA ARG A 157 9.50 2.48 3.60
C ARG A 157 10.18 2.89 4.90
N VAL A 158 9.42 2.99 5.99
CA VAL A 158 9.98 3.20 7.35
C VAL A 158 10.95 2.07 7.69
N THR A 159 10.51 0.82 7.59
CA THR A 159 11.36 -0.35 7.88
C THR A 159 12.64 -0.38 7.04
N ARG A 160 12.54 -0.06 5.74
CA ARG A 160 13.73 0.00 4.86
C ARG A 160 14.68 1.12 5.25
N LEU A 161 14.17 2.33 5.53
CA LEU A 161 15.01 3.46 5.95
C LEU A 161 15.66 3.19 7.31
N ASP A 162 14.92 2.63 8.26
CA ASP A 162 15.42 2.25 9.58
C ASP A 162 16.57 1.25 9.51
N LYS A 163 16.43 0.26 8.62
CA LYS A 163 17.43 -0.78 8.44
C LYS A 163 18.67 -0.28 7.70
N LEU A 164 18.50 0.57 6.70
CA LEU A 164 19.54 0.85 5.70
C LEU A 164 20.18 2.23 5.82
N VAL A 165 19.53 3.20 6.46
CA VAL A 165 19.97 4.59 6.47
C VAL A 165 20.15 5.10 7.91
N PRO A 166 21.29 4.84 8.56
CA PRO A 166 21.55 5.29 9.92
C PRO A 166 21.35 6.81 10.07
N GLY A 167 20.66 7.23 11.14
CA GLY A 167 20.42 8.65 11.42
C GLY A 167 19.41 9.35 10.49
N TRP A 168 18.72 8.63 9.59
CA TRP A 168 17.79 9.26 8.63
C TRP A 168 16.65 10.01 9.30
N ARG A 169 16.24 9.61 10.51
CA ARG A 169 15.19 10.29 11.29
C ARG A 169 15.60 11.69 11.79
N GLY A 170 16.89 12.02 11.73
CA GLY A 170 17.47 13.20 12.37
C GLY A 170 18.00 12.87 13.77
N ARG A 171 18.91 13.71 14.27
CA ARG A 171 19.19 13.75 15.72
C ARG A 171 17.90 14.22 16.41
N GLY A 172 17.53 13.57 17.51
CA GLY A 172 16.31 13.86 18.26
C GLY A 172 16.09 15.36 18.44
N MET A 173 14.84 15.79 18.28
CA MET A 173 14.42 16.98 19.02
C MET A 173 14.44 16.66 20.50
#